data_AF-A0A522AVH9-F1
#
_entry.id   AF-A0A522AVH9-F1
#
_cell.length_a   1.000
_cell.length_b   1.000
_cell.length_c   1.000
_cell.angle_alpha   90.00
_cell.angle_beta   90.00
_cell.angle_gamma   90.00
#
_symmetry.space_group_name_H-M   'P 1'
#
loop_
_entity.id
_entity.type
_entity.pdbx_description
1 polymer ?
#
loop_
_entity_poly.entity_id
_entity_poly.type
_entity_poly.pdbx_seq_one_letter_code
_entity_poly.pdbx_strand_id
1 'polypeptide(L)' 'RRLVSAGEIIGIRVLDHVIIGDRQYVSFADQGWLTP' A
#
# COMPACT_ATOMS: atom_id res chain seq x y z
N ARG A 1 -4.81 -5.17 2.62
CA ARG A 1 -6.25 -4.85 2.47
C ARG A 1 -6.84 -4.08 3.66
N ARG A 2 -6.84 -4.59 4.90
CA ARG A 2 -7.45 -3.90 6.07
C ARG A 2 -7.10 -2.40 6.20
N LEU A 3 -5.82 -2.05 6.07
CA LEU A 3 -5.38 -0.66 6.16
C LEU A 3 -5.92 0.22 5.03
N VAL A 4 -5.97 -0.31 3.80
CA VAL A 4 -6.53 0.39 2.62
C VAL A 4 -8.00 0.70 2.87
N SER A 5 -8.79 -0.32 3.22
CA SER A 5 -10.22 -0.15 3.51
C SER A 5 -10.49 0.75 4.72
N ALA A 6 -9.64 0.70 5.75
CA ALA A 6 -9.77 1.59 6.89
C ALA A 6 -9.50 3.05 6.50
N GLY A 7 -8.50 3.30 5.65
CA GLY A 7 -8.21 4.62 5.10
C GLY A 7 -9.38 5.19 4.30
N GLU A 8 -10.01 4.38 3.46
CA GLU A 8 -11.19 4.78 2.68
C GLU A 8 -12.36 5.24 3.57
N ILE A 9 -12.64 4.50 4.65
CA ILE A 9 -13.72 4.84 5.59
C ILE A 9 -13.53 6.22 6.22
N ILE A 10 -12.29 6.59 6.52
CA ILE A 10 -11.96 7.86 7.19
C ILE A 10 -11.50 8.96 6.22
N GLY A 11 -11.58 8.72 4.90
CA GLY A 11 -11.21 9.70 3.88
C GLY A 11 -9.70 9.93 3.73
N ILE A 12 -8.86 8.97 4.15
CA ILE A 12 -7.40 9.03 4.03
C ILE A 12 -6.92 7.95 3.06
N ARG A 13 -6.37 8.37 1.91
CA ARG A 13 -5.85 7.44 0.91
C ARG A 13 -4.53 6.80 1.35
N VAL A 14 -4.47 5.47 1.35
CA VAL A 14 -3.19 4.74 1.42
C VAL A 14 -2.53 4.82 0.05
N LEU A 15 -1.36 5.46 -0.02
CA LEU A 15 -0.64 5.64 -1.27
C LEU A 15 0.09 4.36 -1.69
N ASP A 16 0.77 3.71 -0.74
CA ASP A 16 1.53 2.49 -1.01
C ASP A 16 1.79 1.68 0.26
N HIS A 17 2.14 0.41 0.07
CA HIS A 17 2.77 -0.44 1.07
C HIS A 17 4.14 -0.88 0.55
N VAL A 18 5.20 -0.28 1.08
CA VAL A 18 6.58 -0.56 0.64
C VAL A 18 7.25 -1.51 1.61
N ILE A 19 7.76 -2.64 1.10
CA ILE A 19 8.65 -3.54 1.84
C ILE A 19 10.09 -3.21 1.46
N ILE A 20 10.96 -2.99 2.45
CA ILE A 20 12.36 -2.61 2.25
C ILE A 20 13.27 -3.74 2.76
N GLY A 21 14.29 -4.09 1.97
CA GLY A 21 15.33 -5.08 2.28
C GLY A 21 16.70 -4.64 1.74
N ASP A 22 17.70 -5.52 1.75
CA ASP A 22 19.10 -5.21 1.37
C ASP A 22 19.20 -4.42 0.05
N ARG A 23 19.36 -3.10 0.16
CA ARG A 23 19.43 -2.12 -0.94
C ARG A 23 18.31 -2.28 -2.00
N GLN A 24 17.19 -2.87 -1.62
CA GLN A 24 16.08 -3.16 -2.51
C GLN A 24 14.75 -2.87 -1.83
N TYR A 25 13.72 -2.61 -2.62
CA TYR A 25 12.36 -2.45 -2.13
C TYR A 25 11.35 -3.05 -3.10
N VAL A 26 10.15 -3.32 -2.57
CA VAL A 26 8.98 -3.73 -3.36
C VAL A 26 7.83 -2.79 -3.00
N SER A 27 7.28 -2.12 -4.00
CA SER A 27 6.07 -1.29 -3.89
C SER A 27 4.83 -2.12 -4.25
N PHE A 28 3.83 -2.16 -3.38
CA PHE A 28 2.59 -2.88 -3.66
C PHE A 28 1.74 -2.15 -4.72
N ALA A 29 1.84 -0.83 -4.79
CA ALA A 29 1.23 -0.04 -5.84
C ALA A 29 1.83 -0.38 -7.22
N ASP A 30 3.15 -0.41 -7.34
CA ASP A 30 3.84 -0.73 -8.61
C ASP A 30 3.57 -2.17 -9.07
N GLN A 31 3.43 -3.11 -8.14
CA GLN A 31 3.08 -4.51 -8.44
C GLN A 31 1.59 -4.72 -8.74
N GLY A 32 0.74 -3.68 -8.61
CA GLY A 32 -0.71 -3.80 -8.80
C GLY A 32 -1.43 -4.59 -7.69
N TRP A 33 -0.79 -4.78 -6.54
CA TRP A 33 -1.36 -5.51 -5.39
C TRP A 33 -2.22 -4.64 -4.49
N LEU A 34 -2.13 -3.32 -4.67
CA LEU A 34 -2.96 -2.35 -3.98
C LEU A 34 -4.31 -2.24 -4.68
N THR A 35 -5.25 -3.11 -4.33
CA THR A 35 -6.66 -2.98 -4.73
C THR A 35 -7.41 -2.09 -3.73
N PRO A 36 -8.24 -1.13 -4.20
CA PRO A 36 -9.33 -0.58 -3.40
C PRO A 36 -10.17 -1.72 -2.79
#